data_AF-A0AA90TJG3-F1
#
_entry.id   AF-A0AA90TJG3-F1
#
_cell.length_a   1.000
_cell.length_b   1.000
_cell.length_c   1.000
_cell.angle_alpha   90.00
_cell.angle_beta   90.00
_cell.angle_gamma   90.00
#
_symmetry.space_group_name_H-M   'P 1'
#
loop_
_entity.id
_entity.type
_entity.pdbx_description
1 polymer ?
#
loop_
_entity_poly.entity_id
_entity_poly.type
_entity_poly.pdbx_seq_one_letter_code
_entity_poly.pdbx_strand_id
1 'polypeptide(L)'
;MLTESPSWLIFTPMIDPRQMPSPDDPAEALAAVVALRRYADALERKAVNAAVKQGWSWSDIAQALGVSKQAAHKRLAGSVTDEDS
;
A
#
# COMPACT_ATOMS: atom_id res chain seq x y z
N MET A 1 -19.64 36.32 -14.46
CA MET A 1 -18.33 35.73 -14.13
C MET A 1 -18.52 34.85 -12.90
N LEU A 2 -18.79 33.57 -13.14
CA LEU A 2 -18.91 32.52 -12.13
C LEU A 2 -17.73 31.60 -12.38
N THR A 3 -16.71 31.60 -11.52
CA THR A 3 -15.63 30.63 -11.61
C THR A 3 -16.11 29.39 -10.86
N GLU A 4 -16.41 28.33 -11.58
CA GLU A 4 -16.72 27.03 -10.98
C GLU A 4 -15.48 26.55 -10.22
N SER A 5 -15.61 26.41 -8.89
CA SER A 5 -14.57 25.85 -8.04
C SER A 5 -14.28 24.41 -8.49
N PRO A 6 -13.01 24.01 -8.69
CA PRO A 6 -12.71 22.67 -9.17
C PRO A 6 -13.09 21.60 -8.15
N SER A 7 -13.93 20.64 -8.56
CA SER A 7 -14.45 19.52 -7.75
C SER A 7 -13.39 18.49 -7.30
N TRP A 8 -12.09 18.74 -7.51
CA TRP A 8 -11.02 17.81 -7.14
C TRP A 8 -10.44 18.03 -5.72
N LEU A 9 -10.91 19.03 -4.98
CA LEU A 9 -10.46 19.29 -3.59
C LEU A 9 -11.13 18.41 -2.51
N ILE A 10 -11.93 17.40 -2.90
CA ILE A 10 -12.55 16.43 -1.98
C ILE A 10 -11.94 15.03 -2.11
N PHE A 11 -10.77 14.89 -2.74
CA PHE A 11 -10.14 13.60 -3.01
C PHE A 11 -9.21 13.16 -1.86
N THR A 12 -9.74 12.23 -1.06
CA THR A 12 -9.07 11.29 -0.14
C THR A 12 -8.55 11.86 1.19
N PRO A 13 -9.17 11.54 2.35
CA PRO A 13 -8.39 11.45 3.57
C PRO A 13 -7.46 10.25 3.39
N MET A 14 -6.24 10.53 2.93
CA MET A 14 -5.09 9.75 3.37
C MET A 14 -5.20 9.71 4.90
N ILE A 15 -5.44 8.52 5.45
CA ILE A 15 -5.45 8.17 6.88
C ILE A 15 -5.02 9.36 7.74
N ASP A 16 -5.96 10.00 8.44
CA ASP A 16 -5.58 11.04 9.40
C ASP A 16 -4.72 10.37 10.49
N PRO A 17 -3.43 10.70 10.63
CA PRO A 17 -2.59 10.10 11.67
C PRO A 17 -3.13 10.38 13.09
N ARG A 18 -4.07 11.31 13.23
CA ARG A 18 -4.75 11.65 14.49
C ARG A 18 -5.92 10.72 14.85
N GLN A 19 -6.28 9.75 14.00
CA GLN A 19 -7.21 8.67 14.35
C GLN A 19 -6.52 7.39 14.84
N MET A 20 -5.20 7.43 15.04
CA MET A 20 -4.49 6.31 15.64
C MET A 20 -4.87 6.18 17.13
N PRO A 21 -5.22 4.98 17.60
CA PRO A 21 -5.51 4.78 19.02
C PRO A 21 -4.31 5.17 19.89
N SER A 22 -4.61 5.78 21.05
CA SER A 22 -3.58 6.24 21.99
C SER A 22 -2.77 5.04 22.51
N PRO A 23 -1.45 5.18 22.72
CA PRO A 23 -0.67 4.16 23.43
C PRO A 23 -1.13 3.92 24.88
N ASP A 24 -1.99 4.80 25.43
CA ASP A 24 -2.61 4.63 26.75
C ASP A 24 -3.61 3.45 26.79
N ASP A 25 -4.08 2.98 25.62
CA ASP A 25 -4.71 1.66 25.45
C ASP A 25 -3.84 0.79 24.52
N PRO A 26 -2.88 0.02 25.09
CA PRO A 26 -2.01 -0.84 24.30
C PRO A 26 -2.75 -1.90 23.50
N ALA A 27 -3.91 -2.37 23.95
CA ALA A 27 -4.67 -3.40 23.25
C ALA A 27 -5.25 -2.84 21.95
N GLU A 28 -5.88 -1.67 22.02
CA GLU A 28 -6.41 -0.97 20.85
C GLU A 28 -5.29 -0.53 19.90
N ALA A 29 -4.19 0.03 20.43
CA ALA A 29 -3.02 0.42 19.66
C ALA A 29 -2.41 -0.75 18.87
N LEU A 30 -2.21 -1.91 19.51
CA LEU A 30 -1.65 -3.09 18.85
C LEU A 30 -2.64 -3.69 17.83
N ALA A 31 -3.95 -3.66 18.10
CA ALA A 31 -4.95 -4.08 17.13
C ALA A 31 -4.91 -3.21 15.85
N ALA A 32 -4.79 -1.90 16.00
CA ALA A 32 -4.63 -0.98 14.87
C ALA A 32 -3.34 -1.25 14.09
N VAL A 33 -2.22 -1.49 14.78
CA VAL A 33 -0.95 -1.87 14.12
C VAL A 33 -1.11 -3.15 13.29
N VAL A 34 -1.81 -4.16 13.81
CA VAL A 34 -2.08 -5.40 13.06
C VAL A 34 -2.95 -5.12 11.84
N ALA A 35 -4.01 -4.32 11.98
CA ALA A 35 -4.88 -3.96 10.87
C ALA A 35 -4.13 -3.20 9.76
N LEU A 36 -3.29 -2.23 10.13
CA LEU A 36 -2.47 -1.45 9.20
C LEU A 36 -1.44 -2.31 8.48
N ARG A 37 -0.79 -3.26 9.16
CA ARG A 37 0.14 -4.21 8.52
C ARG A 37 -0.56 -5.05 7.46
N ARG A 38 -1.74 -5.59 7.79
CA ARG A 38 -2.53 -6.38 6.83
C ARG A 38 -2.97 -5.56 5.62
N TYR A 39 -3.36 -4.30 5.85
CA TYR A 39 -3.71 -3.37 4.78
C TYR A 39 -2.49 -3.05 3.91
N ALA A 40 -1.34 -2.72 4.51
CA ALA A 40 -0.10 -2.45 3.80
C ALA A 40 0.33 -3.65 2.96
N ASP A 41 0.28 -4.87 3.51
CA ASP A 41 0.60 -6.10 2.78
C ASP A 41 -0.31 -6.30 1.55
N ALA A 42 -1.61 -6.00 1.69
CA ALA A 42 -2.56 -6.11 0.59
C ALA A 42 -2.33 -5.04 -0.49
N LEU A 43 -2.01 -3.81 -0.08
CA LEU A 43 -1.69 -2.71 -1.00
C LEU A 43 -0.39 -3.00 -1.76
N GLU A 44 0.66 -3.49 -1.07
CA GLU A 44 1.93 -3.86 -1.67
C GLU A 44 1.73 -4.90 -2.79
N ARG A 45 0.99 -5.98 -2.53
CA ARG A 45 0.71 -7.01 -3.56
C ARG A 45 0.02 -6.43 -4.79
N LYS A 46 -1.00 -5.59 -4.60
CA LYS A 46 -1.73 -4.95 -5.69
C LYS A 46 -0.82 -4.02 -6.51
N ALA A 47 0.00 -3.22 -5.83
CA ALA A 47 0.95 -2.31 -6.47
C ALA A 47 2.01 -3.08 -7.27
N VAL A 48 2.52 -4.18 -6.73
CA VAL A 48 3.47 -5.06 -7.42
C VAL A 48 2.84 -5.69 -8.66
N ASN A 49 1.63 -6.24 -8.57
CA ASN A 49 0.90 -6.78 -9.72
C ASN A 49 0.71 -5.71 -10.81
N ALA A 50 0.27 -4.51 -10.42
CA ALA A 50 0.13 -3.39 -11.35
C ALA A 50 1.47 -2.98 -11.98
N ALA A 51 2.56 -2.95 -11.23
CA ALA A 51 3.90 -2.62 -11.75
C ALA A 51 4.38 -3.65 -12.78
N VAL A 52 4.19 -4.94 -12.50
CA VAL A 52 4.51 -6.04 -13.44
C VAL A 52 3.67 -5.91 -14.72
N LYS A 53 2.36 -5.66 -14.59
CA LYS A 53 1.47 -5.42 -15.75
C LYS A 53 1.87 -4.20 -16.58
N GLN A 54 2.49 -3.20 -15.96
CA GLN A 54 3.04 -2.02 -16.62
C GLN A 54 4.47 -2.23 -17.15
N GLY A 55 5.03 -3.43 -17.04
CA GLY A 55 6.35 -3.78 -17.56
C GLY A 55 7.53 -3.31 -16.72
N TRP A 56 7.32 -2.95 -15.45
CA TRP A 56 8.41 -2.59 -14.53
C TRP A 56 9.35 -3.78 -14.33
N SER A 57 10.65 -3.51 -14.21
CA SER A 57 11.59 -4.56 -13.84
C SER A 57 11.50 -4.85 -12.34
N TRP A 58 11.87 -6.09 -11.95
CA TRP A 58 11.98 -6.46 -10.55
C TRP A 58 13.00 -5.62 -9.76
N SER A 59 13.97 -5.00 -10.44
CA SER A 59 14.89 -4.07 -9.81
C SER A 59 14.20 -2.75 -9.46
N ASP A 60 13.34 -2.22 -10.33
CA ASP A 60 12.58 -0.98 -10.10
C ASP A 60 11.58 -1.16 -8.95
N ILE A 61 10.90 -2.31 -8.92
CA ILE A 61 9.98 -2.68 -7.84
C ILE A 61 10.73 -2.78 -6.50
N ALA A 62 11.89 -3.45 -6.47
CA ALA A 62 12.69 -3.58 -5.26
C ALA A 62 13.22 -2.23 -4.75
N GLN A 63 13.64 -1.36 -5.68
CA GLN A 63 14.05 0.01 -5.36
C GLN A 63 12.89 0.82 -4.75
N ALA A 64 11.70 0.74 -5.34
CA ALA A 64 10.52 1.45 -4.84
C ALA A 64 10.07 0.96 -3.45
N LEU A 65 10.22 -0.33 -3.17
CA LEU A 65 9.89 -0.94 -1.87
C LEU A 65 11.01 -0.80 -0.83
N GLY A 66 12.20 -0.31 -1.21
CA GLY A 66 13.35 -0.20 -0.30
C GLY A 66 13.88 -1.56 0.17
N VAL A 67 13.66 -2.62 -0.60
CA VAL A 67 14.11 -3.99 -0.29
C VAL A 67 15.12 -4.48 -1.32
N SER A 68 15.82 -5.58 -1.02
CA SER A 68 16.67 -6.22 -2.03
C SER A 68 15.83 -6.89 -3.12
N LYS A 69 16.35 -6.96 -4.35
CA LYS A 69 15.72 -7.67 -5.48
C LYS A 69 15.36 -9.11 -5.14
N GLN A 70 16.25 -9.81 -4.42
CA GLN A 70 16.01 -11.19 -4.00
C GLN A 70 14.88 -11.30 -2.97
N ALA A 71 14.76 -10.33 -2.06
CA ALA A 71 13.65 -10.27 -1.10
C ALA A 71 12.32 -10.00 -1.82
N ALA A 72 12.30 -9.10 -2.81
CA ALA A 72 11.12 -8.85 -3.65
C ALA A 72 10.69 -10.11 -4.41
N HIS A 73 11.61 -10.75 -5.14
CA HIS A 73 11.32 -12.00 -5.86
C HIS A 73 10.80 -13.10 -4.92
N LYS A 74 11.47 -13.36 -3.80
CA LYS A 74 11.08 -14.44 -2.89
C LYS A 74 9.70 -14.21 -2.26
N ARG A 75 9.33 -12.96 -1.97
CA ARG A 75 8.07 -12.62 -1.29
C ARG A 75 6.89 -12.49 -2.25
N LEU A 76 7.14 -12.09 -3.50
CA LEU A 76 6.10 -11.62 -4.41
C LEU A 76 5.91 -12.49 -5.66
N ALA A 77 6.89 -13.32 -6.03
CA ALA A 77 6.77 -14.20 -7.21
C ALA A 77 5.68 -15.28 -7.06
N GLY A 78 5.30 -15.64 -5.83
CA GLY A 78 4.20 -16.56 -5.58
C GLY A 78 2.81 -15.93 -5.75
N SER A 79 2.66 -14.63 -5.49
CA SER A 79 1.34 -13.96 -5.45
C SER A 79 0.90 -13.34 -6.77
N VAL A 80 1.78 -13.23 -7.77
CA VAL A 80 1.43 -12.73 -9.11
C VAL A 80 0.69 -13.80 -9.94
N THR A 81 0.84 -15.08 -9.58
CA THR A 81 0.32 -16.22 -10.37
C THR A 81 -1.14 -16.56 -10.07
N ASP A 82 -1.69 -16.13 -8.93
CA ASP A 82 -3.01 -16.60 -8.45
C ASP A 82 -4.22 -15.77 -8.94
N GLU A 83 -4.02 -14.61 -9.59
CA GLU A 83 -5.10 -13.67 -9.96
C GLU A 83 -5.56 -13.76 -11.44
N ASP A 84 -5.01 -14.73 -12.19
CA ASP A 84 -5.35 -15.03 -13.60
C ASP A 84 -5.94 -16.45 -13.79
N SER A 85 -6.50 -17.06 -12.73
CA SER A 85 -7.22 -18.36 -12.78
C SER A 85 -8.64 -18.28 -12.24
#